data_AF-A0A1Y5SPK4-F1
#
_entry.id   AF-A0A1Y5SPK4-F1
#
_cell.length_a   1.000
_cell.length_b   1.000
_cell.length_c   1.000
_cell.angle_alpha   90.00
_cell.angle_beta   90.00
_cell.angle_gamma   90.00
#
_symmetry.space_group_name_H-M   'P 1'
#
loop_
_entity.id
_entity.type
_entity.pdbx_description
1 polymer ?
#
loop_
_entity_poly.entity_id
_entity_poly.type
_entity_poly.pdbx_seq_one_letter_code
_entity_poly.pdbx_strand_id
1 'polypeptide(L)'
;MSLSNSFQNYGGVAKTFHWLTALLILTALPLGLIADNLAEAVIDPAIASTDADVARAALLFSLHKTVGVTVFFVALLRILWALTQPKPGLLNADHKLEALAAETVHWLLYGSLVFVPLTGWIHHAATTGFAPIWWPFGQDLPFVPKDAAVAELFAGLHYVLQWVLIAALVLHIAGAVKHHVIDRDMTLRRMLPGSAEMPQPPAQKHSLLPLLCALILWGGALTGGAMIGVFSHATDQSEVAELEAVQSDWQVTEGTLAITVQQFGNPVSGAFADWTAGITFDEPSTPGPAGSVDVTIAIGSLTLGSVTDQAMGADFFNAETFPTATFKGEITKTDTGYDATGPLTIRDQSVPITLPFTLDLQGDTASMTGKLQLNRLDFAVGAHMPDEGSLGFGVDVDITLTATRGQ
;
A
#
# COMPACT_ATOMS: atom_id res chain seq x y z
N MET A 1 -42.91 13.53 0.95
CA MET A 1 -42.01 14.07 -0.09
C MET A 1 -41.92 13.07 -1.22
N SER A 2 -41.79 13.51 -2.48
CA SER A 2 -41.53 12.60 -3.60
C SER A 2 -40.20 11.86 -3.41
N LEU A 3 -40.15 10.58 -3.78
CA LEU A 3 -38.91 9.80 -3.79
C LEU A 3 -38.05 10.10 -5.01
N SER A 4 -38.70 10.38 -6.15
CA SER A 4 -38.07 10.72 -7.43
C SER A 4 -37.87 12.21 -7.61
N ASN A 5 -36.93 12.56 -8.50
CA ASN A 5 -36.71 13.95 -8.89
C ASN A 5 -37.86 14.45 -9.77
N SER A 6 -37.97 15.77 -9.86
CA SER A 6 -38.70 16.49 -10.90
C SER A 6 -37.81 17.61 -11.44
N PHE A 7 -38.26 18.30 -12.50
CA PHE A 7 -37.52 19.45 -13.02
C PHE A 7 -37.26 20.52 -11.95
N GLN A 8 -38.16 20.67 -10.98
CA GLN A 8 -38.06 21.64 -9.89
C GLN A 8 -37.41 21.09 -8.63
N ASN A 9 -37.45 19.79 -8.37
CA ASN A 9 -37.11 19.25 -7.05
C ASN A 9 -36.21 18.02 -7.12
N TYR A 10 -35.27 17.91 -6.18
CA TYR A 10 -34.64 16.63 -5.87
C TYR A 10 -35.61 15.78 -5.04
N GLY A 11 -35.69 14.49 -5.37
CA GLY A 11 -36.44 13.51 -4.61
C GLY A 11 -35.72 13.10 -3.33
N GLY A 12 -36.46 12.48 -2.41
CA GLY A 12 -35.92 12.02 -1.12
C GLY A 12 -34.72 11.09 -1.26
N VAL A 13 -34.74 10.17 -2.25
CA VAL A 13 -33.64 9.22 -2.50
C VAL A 13 -32.36 9.96 -2.91
N ALA A 14 -32.47 10.95 -3.80
CA ALA A 14 -31.32 11.75 -4.24
C ALA A 14 -30.73 12.57 -3.09
N LYS A 15 -31.58 13.15 -2.23
CA LYS A 15 -31.14 13.88 -1.03
C LYS A 15 -30.44 12.96 -0.03
N THR A 16 -30.98 11.77 0.21
CA THR A 16 -30.36 10.78 1.10
C THR A 16 -28.97 10.39 0.60
N PHE A 17 -28.84 10.02 -0.68
CA PHE A 17 -27.54 9.71 -1.26
C PHE A 17 -26.58 10.89 -1.15
N HIS A 18 -27.02 12.11 -1.45
CA HIS A 18 -26.18 13.29 -1.33
C HIS A 18 -25.63 13.49 0.09
N TRP A 19 -26.50 13.53 1.10
CA TRP A 19 -26.08 13.79 2.48
C TRP A 19 -25.31 12.63 3.10
N LEU A 20 -25.63 11.39 2.73
CA LEU A 20 -24.83 10.23 3.10
C LEU A 20 -23.43 10.31 2.50
N THR A 21 -23.31 10.61 1.19
CA THR A 21 -22.00 10.83 0.56
C THR A 21 -21.24 11.98 1.22
N ALA A 22 -21.91 13.09 1.54
CA ALA A 22 -21.28 14.23 2.20
C ALA A 22 -20.74 13.85 3.59
N LEU A 23 -21.53 13.15 4.41
CA LEU A 23 -21.11 12.65 5.73
C LEU A 23 -19.88 11.74 5.61
N LEU A 24 -19.91 10.80 4.68
CA LEU A 24 -18.81 9.84 4.49
C LEU A 24 -17.53 10.54 4.01
N ILE A 25 -17.61 11.48 3.07
CA ILE A 25 -16.43 12.23 2.58
C ILE A 25 -15.85 13.12 3.68
N LEU A 26 -16.70 13.85 4.40
CA LEU A 26 -16.27 14.71 5.52
C LEU A 26 -15.68 13.91 6.69
N THR A 27 -15.94 12.60 6.74
CA THR A 27 -15.30 11.66 7.68
C THR A 27 -14.00 11.09 7.12
N ALA A 28 -14.00 10.66 5.86
CA ALA A 28 -12.85 10.02 5.22
C ALA A 28 -11.65 10.97 5.05
N LEU A 29 -11.90 12.23 4.68
CA LEU A 29 -10.85 13.23 4.46
C LEU A 29 -9.97 13.46 5.71
N PRO A 30 -10.52 13.83 6.89
CA PRO A 30 -9.70 14.00 8.08
C PRO A 30 -9.07 12.68 8.55
N LEU A 31 -9.77 11.54 8.43
CA LEU A 31 -9.16 10.24 8.76
C LEU A 31 -7.91 9.96 7.93
N GLY A 32 -7.97 10.22 6.62
CA GLY A 32 -6.83 10.03 5.72
C GLY A 32 -5.68 10.96 6.06
N LEU A 33 -5.93 12.26 6.16
CA LEU A 33 -4.90 13.25 6.48
C LEU A 33 -4.23 12.99 7.84
N ILE A 34 -5.00 12.62 8.87
CA ILE A 34 -4.42 12.35 10.20
C ILE A 34 -3.63 11.03 10.18
N ALA A 35 -4.12 10.00 9.48
CA ALA A 35 -3.42 8.73 9.36
C ALA A 35 -2.07 8.89 8.65
N ASP A 36 -2.05 9.64 7.55
CA ASP A 36 -0.89 9.93 6.73
C ASP A 36 0.20 10.67 7.50
N ASN A 37 -0.14 11.82 8.11
CA ASN A 37 0.80 12.58 8.94
C ASN A 37 1.35 11.75 10.12
N LEU A 38 0.53 10.88 10.72
CA LEU A 38 0.98 10.02 11.80
C LEU A 38 1.91 8.92 11.30
N ALA A 39 1.66 8.35 10.13
CA ALA A 39 2.56 7.36 9.53
C ALA A 39 3.90 7.97 9.12
N GLU A 40 3.92 9.17 8.53
CA GLU A 40 5.15 9.91 8.26
C GLU A 40 5.96 10.13 9.55
N ALA A 41 5.29 10.50 10.65
CA ALA A 41 5.96 10.66 11.94
C ALA A 41 6.48 9.33 12.51
N VAL A 42 5.79 8.21 12.26
CA VAL A 42 6.19 6.87 12.71
C VAL A 42 7.45 6.37 12.02
N ILE A 43 7.65 6.71 10.74
CA ILE A 43 8.79 6.26 9.95
C ILE A 43 9.98 7.23 9.97
N ASP A 44 9.81 8.44 10.49
CA ASP A 44 10.89 9.42 10.59
C ASP A 44 11.84 9.05 11.75
N PRO A 45 13.13 8.73 11.48
CA PRO A 45 14.08 8.35 12.51
C PRO A 45 14.40 9.50 13.49
N ALA A 46 14.07 10.74 13.15
CA ALA A 46 14.23 11.89 14.03
C ALA A 46 13.11 11.99 15.09
N ILE A 47 12.02 11.22 14.94
CA ILE A 47 10.84 11.28 15.80
C ILE A 47 10.75 9.99 16.61
N ALA A 48 10.83 10.13 17.94
CA ALA A 48 10.60 9.00 18.84
C ALA A 48 9.12 8.61 18.82
N SER A 49 8.81 7.52 18.13
CA SER A 49 7.46 6.95 18.02
C SER A 49 7.28 5.75 18.93
N THR A 50 6.05 5.55 19.41
CA THR A 50 5.68 4.41 20.28
C THR A 50 4.81 3.40 19.54
N ASP A 51 4.68 2.19 20.07
CA ASP A 51 3.79 1.15 19.52
C ASP A 51 2.34 1.62 19.46
N ALA A 52 1.95 2.45 20.42
CA ALA A 52 0.62 3.05 20.45
C ALA A 52 0.40 4.00 19.26
N ASP A 53 1.45 4.66 18.78
CA ASP A 53 1.39 5.52 17.59
C ASP A 53 1.26 4.68 16.32
N VAL A 54 2.02 3.59 16.19
CA VAL A 54 1.92 2.62 15.09
C VAL A 54 0.51 2.01 15.03
N ALA A 55 0.01 1.52 16.16
CA ALA A 55 -1.33 0.93 16.25
C ALA A 55 -2.42 1.96 15.92
N ARG A 56 -2.23 3.22 16.34
CA ARG A 56 -3.17 4.30 16.03
C ARG A 56 -3.14 4.66 14.55
N ALA A 57 -1.97 4.71 13.92
CA ALA A 57 -1.86 4.92 12.46
C ALA A 57 -2.59 3.80 11.71
N ALA A 58 -2.35 2.54 12.08
CA ALA A 58 -3.01 1.38 11.49
C ALA A 58 -4.54 1.43 11.66
N LEU A 59 -5.03 1.81 12.85
CA LEU A 59 -6.45 2.00 13.12
C LEU A 59 -7.07 3.08 12.22
N LEU A 60 -6.43 4.26 12.13
CA LEU A 60 -6.93 5.37 11.32
C LEU A 60 -6.93 5.02 9.84
N PHE A 61 -5.91 4.33 9.33
CA PHE A 61 -5.90 3.83 7.96
C PHE A 61 -6.99 2.80 7.70
N SER A 62 -7.21 1.85 8.61
CA SER A 62 -8.28 0.85 8.47
C SER A 62 -9.65 1.52 8.41
N LEU A 63 -9.90 2.51 9.26
CA LEU A 63 -11.12 3.33 9.23
C LEU A 63 -11.24 4.12 7.92
N HIS A 64 -10.19 4.84 7.52
CA HIS A 64 -10.16 5.61 6.27
C HIS A 64 -10.48 4.74 5.06
N LYS A 65 -9.79 3.61 4.90
CA LYS A 65 -9.98 2.67 3.79
C LYS A 65 -11.39 2.09 3.78
N THR A 66 -11.91 1.68 4.94
CA THR A 66 -13.27 1.13 5.08
C THR A 66 -14.34 2.15 4.72
N VAL A 67 -14.21 3.39 5.19
CA VAL A 67 -15.11 4.49 4.81
C VAL A 67 -14.95 4.82 3.33
N GLY A 68 -13.74 4.82 2.78
CA GLY A 68 -13.45 5.07 1.36
C GLY A 68 -14.13 4.05 0.43
N VAL A 69 -14.02 2.76 0.73
CA VAL A 69 -14.73 1.70 -0.01
C VAL A 69 -16.25 1.86 0.12
N THR A 70 -16.73 2.24 1.30
CA THR A 70 -18.16 2.55 1.49
C THR A 70 -18.61 3.74 0.62
N VAL A 71 -17.81 4.81 0.54
CA VAL A 71 -18.06 5.95 -0.35
C VAL A 71 -18.16 5.47 -1.79
N PHE A 72 -17.25 4.61 -2.26
CA PHE A 72 -17.23 4.11 -3.62
C PHE A 72 -18.56 3.44 -4.01
N PHE A 73 -19.03 2.48 -3.21
CA PHE A 73 -20.29 1.79 -3.52
C PHE A 73 -21.53 2.69 -3.36
N VAL A 74 -21.56 3.56 -2.35
CA VAL A 74 -22.63 4.56 -2.20
C VAL A 74 -22.65 5.51 -3.40
N ALA A 75 -21.49 5.90 -3.91
CA ALA A 75 -21.35 6.74 -5.09
C ALA A 75 -21.84 6.04 -6.36
N LEU A 76 -21.50 4.78 -6.57
CA LEU A 76 -22.01 4.01 -7.71
C LEU A 76 -23.54 3.94 -7.69
N LEU A 77 -24.14 3.64 -6.52
CA LEU A 77 -25.59 3.64 -6.35
C LEU A 77 -26.20 5.02 -6.60
N ARG A 78 -25.56 6.08 -6.11
CA ARG A 78 -25.97 7.47 -6.34
C ARG A 78 -25.94 7.84 -7.83
N ILE A 79 -24.90 7.43 -8.55
CA ILE A 79 -24.73 7.70 -9.98
C ILE A 79 -25.78 6.93 -10.78
N LEU A 80 -25.92 5.63 -10.53
CA LEU A 80 -26.95 4.79 -11.17
C LEU A 80 -28.35 5.36 -10.93
N TRP A 81 -28.65 5.77 -9.70
CA TRP A 81 -29.91 6.46 -9.39
C TRP A 81 -30.05 7.73 -10.23
N ALA A 82 -29.06 8.63 -10.20
CA ALA A 82 -29.11 9.90 -10.92
C ALA A 82 -29.32 9.74 -12.44
N LEU A 83 -28.75 8.70 -13.07
CA LEU A 83 -28.94 8.40 -14.50
C LEU A 83 -30.39 8.05 -14.86
N THR A 84 -31.18 7.54 -13.91
CA THR A 84 -32.60 7.19 -14.12
C THR A 84 -33.56 8.34 -13.80
N GLN A 85 -33.06 9.44 -13.26
CA GLN A 85 -33.90 10.53 -12.75
C GLN A 85 -33.87 11.76 -13.67
N PRO A 86 -34.97 12.53 -13.76
CA PRO A 86 -34.92 13.83 -14.41
C PRO A 86 -33.91 14.72 -13.65
N LYS A 87 -33.01 15.38 -14.39
CA LYS A 87 -32.06 16.36 -13.83
C LYS A 87 -32.84 17.62 -13.45
N PRO A 88 -32.88 18.01 -12.16
CA PRO A 88 -33.52 19.26 -11.79
C PRO A 88 -32.78 20.46 -12.42
N GLY A 89 -33.50 21.44 -12.95
CA GLY A 89 -32.92 22.59 -13.65
C GLY A 89 -32.16 23.54 -12.72
N LEU A 90 -31.15 24.24 -13.23
CA LEU A 90 -30.40 25.27 -12.49
C LEU A 90 -31.28 26.52 -12.30
N LEU A 91 -31.29 27.08 -11.08
CA LEU A 91 -32.09 28.27 -10.77
C LEU A 91 -31.47 29.57 -11.33
N ASN A 92 -30.16 29.58 -11.54
CA ASN A 92 -29.34 30.71 -11.99
C ASN A 92 -28.75 30.49 -13.40
N ALA A 93 -29.45 29.79 -14.29
CA ALA A 93 -28.91 29.41 -15.60
C ALA A 93 -28.65 30.58 -16.56
N ASP A 94 -29.21 31.74 -16.26
CA ASP A 94 -28.94 33.02 -16.90
C ASP A 94 -27.51 33.53 -16.59
N HIS A 95 -26.93 33.18 -15.43
CA HIS A 95 -25.54 33.48 -15.06
C HIS A 95 -24.57 32.45 -15.65
N LYS A 96 -24.27 32.59 -16.95
CA LYS A 96 -23.51 31.60 -17.73
C LYS A 96 -22.19 31.12 -17.10
N LEU A 97 -21.42 32.02 -16.49
CA LEU A 97 -20.14 31.65 -15.85
C LEU A 97 -20.36 30.85 -14.56
N GLU A 98 -21.35 31.21 -13.76
CA GLU A 98 -21.70 30.46 -12.55
C GLU A 98 -22.29 29.10 -12.90
N ALA A 99 -23.15 29.03 -13.92
CA ALA A 99 -23.69 27.78 -14.43
C ALA A 99 -22.59 26.86 -14.97
N LEU A 100 -21.65 27.41 -15.76
CA LEU A 100 -20.47 26.67 -16.23
C LEU A 100 -19.64 26.13 -15.05
N ALA A 101 -19.29 26.98 -14.10
CA ALA A 101 -18.52 26.58 -12.93
C ALA A 101 -19.24 25.52 -12.09
N ALA A 102 -20.53 25.70 -11.80
CA ALA A 102 -21.33 24.74 -11.04
C ALA A 102 -21.42 23.38 -11.72
N GLU A 103 -21.65 23.34 -13.03
CA GLU A 103 -21.70 22.09 -13.78
C GLU A 103 -20.33 21.41 -13.88
N THR A 104 -19.25 22.17 -14.10
CA THR A 104 -17.88 21.62 -14.09
C THR A 104 -17.53 21.06 -12.72
N VAL A 105 -17.82 21.78 -11.62
CA VAL A 105 -17.60 21.28 -10.25
C VAL A 105 -18.41 20.01 -9.99
N HIS A 106 -19.66 19.92 -10.46
CA HIS A 106 -20.41 18.67 -10.34
C HIS A 106 -19.76 17.51 -11.08
N TRP A 107 -19.24 17.73 -12.30
CA TRP A 107 -18.49 16.69 -13.03
C TRP A 107 -17.21 16.27 -12.31
N LEU A 108 -16.46 17.22 -11.74
CA LEU A 108 -15.29 16.92 -10.91
C LEU A 108 -15.67 16.16 -9.65
N LEU A 109 -16.75 16.52 -8.97
CA LEU A 109 -17.22 15.77 -7.81
C LEU A 109 -17.63 14.35 -8.21
N TYR A 110 -18.46 14.17 -9.24
CA TYR A 110 -18.88 12.84 -9.70
C TYR A 110 -17.71 11.94 -10.08
N GLY A 111 -16.71 12.47 -10.78
CA GLY A 111 -15.48 11.73 -11.06
C GLY A 111 -14.71 11.38 -9.78
N SER A 112 -14.60 12.33 -8.84
CA SER A 112 -13.86 12.15 -7.59
C SER A 112 -14.49 11.09 -6.69
N LEU A 113 -15.83 11.00 -6.70
CA LEU A 113 -16.55 9.96 -5.95
C LEU A 113 -16.17 8.53 -6.38
N VAL A 114 -15.65 8.37 -7.58
CA VAL A 114 -15.24 7.08 -8.14
C VAL A 114 -13.72 6.95 -8.12
N PHE A 115 -13.00 7.88 -8.73
CA PHE A 115 -11.56 7.74 -8.95
C PHE A 115 -10.73 7.83 -7.67
N VAL A 116 -11.08 8.69 -6.71
CA VAL A 116 -10.31 8.80 -5.45
C VAL A 116 -10.33 7.48 -4.68
N PRO A 117 -11.50 6.92 -4.29
CA PRO A 117 -11.50 5.66 -3.56
C PRO A 117 -11.04 4.47 -4.41
N LEU A 118 -11.28 4.46 -5.73
CA LEU A 118 -10.80 3.39 -6.59
C LEU A 118 -9.26 3.36 -6.66
N THR A 119 -8.60 4.50 -6.83
CA THR A 119 -7.14 4.57 -6.86
C THR A 119 -6.54 4.18 -5.50
N GLY A 120 -7.14 4.62 -4.39
CA GLY A 120 -6.71 4.20 -3.05
C GLY A 120 -6.90 2.70 -2.79
N TRP A 121 -7.97 2.10 -3.33
CA TRP A 121 -8.20 0.66 -3.20
C TRP A 121 -7.25 -0.16 -4.08
N ILE A 122 -6.92 0.30 -5.29
CA ILE A 122 -5.90 -0.34 -6.12
C ILE A 122 -4.52 -0.24 -5.46
N HIS A 123 -4.17 0.92 -4.89
CA HIS A 123 -2.95 1.08 -4.10
C HIS A 123 -2.89 0.07 -2.94
N HIS A 124 -3.97 -0.06 -2.16
CA HIS A 124 -4.05 -1.07 -1.10
C HIS A 124 -3.87 -2.51 -1.64
N ALA A 125 -4.56 -2.85 -2.73
CA ALA A 125 -4.48 -4.17 -3.34
C ALA A 125 -3.08 -4.50 -3.89
N ALA A 126 -2.33 -3.50 -4.36
CA ALA A 126 -0.99 -3.67 -4.89
C ALA A 126 0.12 -3.77 -3.81
N THR A 127 -0.18 -3.45 -2.56
CA THR A 127 0.80 -3.35 -1.48
C THR A 127 0.73 -4.56 -0.52
N THR A 128 1.87 -4.95 0.04
CA THR A 128 2.05 -5.96 1.09
C THR A 128 2.05 -5.32 2.49
N GLY A 129 1.69 -6.08 3.52
CA GLY A 129 1.90 -5.65 4.92
C GLY A 129 1.04 -4.48 5.42
N PHE A 130 -0.13 -4.23 4.85
CA PHE A 130 -0.95 -3.07 5.19
C PHE A 130 -2.00 -3.29 6.29
N ALA A 131 -2.38 -2.17 6.92
CA ALA A 131 -3.60 -2.09 7.73
C ALA A 131 -4.85 -2.50 6.91
N PRO A 132 -5.71 -3.40 7.43
CA PRO A 132 -6.77 -4.05 6.65
C PRO A 132 -8.00 -3.16 6.44
N ILE A 133 -8.73 -3.43 5.36
CA ILE A 133 -10.10 -2.96 5.13
C ILE A 133 -11.06 -3.86 5.92
N TRP A 134 -11.92 -3.27 6.75
CA TRP A 134 -12.83 -4.02 7.60
C TRP A 134 -14.15 -4.31 6.92
N TRP A 135 -14.16 -5.39 6.14
CA TRP A 135 -15.30 -5.83 5.36
C TRP A 135 -15.17 -7.32 4.99
N PRO A 136 -16.24 -8.00 4.54
CA PRO A 136 -16.23 -9.45 4.36
C PRO A 136 -15.72 -9.94 2.99
N PHE A 137 -15.25 -9.06 2.10
CA PHE A 137 -15.03 -9.38 0.68
C PHE A 137 -13.55 -9.62 0.27
N GLY A 138 -12.64 -9.71 1.25
CA GLY A 138 -11.20 -9.89 1.01
C GLY A 138 -10.47 -8.56 0.77
N GLN A 139 -9.13 -8.54 0.83
CA GLN A 139 -8.33 -7.31 0.73
C GLN A 139 -7.91 -6.99 -0.72
N ASP A 140 -7.69 -8.05 -1.51
CA ASP A 140 -7.14 -7.94 -2.86
C ASP A 140 -8.19 -7.64 -3.92
N LEU A 141 -7.71 -7.18 -5.07
CA LEU A 141 -8.51 -6.97 -6.27
C LEU A 141 -8.06 -7.95 -7.36
N PRO A 142 -8.99 -8.59 -8.10
CA PRO A 142 -8.63 -9.38 -9.27
C PRO A 142 -7.78 -8.57 -10.25
N PHE A 143 -6.73 -9.19 -10.78
CA PHE A 143 -5.81 -8.59 -11.76
C PHE A 143 -4.93 -7.44 -11.27
N VAL A 144 -4.93 -7.12 -9.97
CA VAL A 144 -3.97 -6.18 -9.38
C VAL A 144 -2.82 -6.98 -8.76
N PRO A 145 -1.60 -6.94 -9.34
CA PRO A 145 -0.46 -7.65 -8.77
C PRO A 145 0.05 -6.97 -7.50
N LYS A 146 0.68 -7.74 -6.62
CA LYS A 146 1.49 -7.20 -5.51
C LYS A 146 2.80 -6.70 -6.09
N ASP A 147 2.90 -5.40 -6.32
CA ASP A 147 4.01 -4.78 -7.05
C ASP A 147 4.23 -3.33 -6.57
N ALA A 148 5.48 -2.99 -6.31
CA ALA A 148 5.86 -1.68 -5.77
C ALA A 148 5.55 -0.54 -6.76
N ALA A 149 5.88 -0.71 -8.04
CA ALA A 149 5.64 0.32 -9.05
C ALA A 149 4.14 0.58 -9.26
N VAL A 150 3.31 -0.48 -9.23
CA VAL A 150 1.85 -0.34 -9.24
C VAL A 150 1.37 0.37 -7.99
N ALA A 151 1.85 -0.03 -6.80
CA ALA A 151 1.47 0.60 -5.54
C ALA A 151 1.76 2.10 -5.56
N GLU A 152 2.95 2.52 -5.96
CA GLU A 152 3.37 3.92 -5.99
C GLU A 152 2.64 4.75 -7.04
N LEU A 153 2.44 4.20 -8.25
CA LEU A 153 1.62 4.86 -9.28
C LEU A 153 0.24 5.23 -8.72
N PHE A 154 -0.42 4.27 -8.06
CA PHE A 154 -1.75 4.50 -7.51
C PHE A 154 -1.75 5.33 -6.22
N ALA A 155 -0.65 5.34 -5.46
CA ALA A 155 -0.45 6.29 -4.36
C ALA A 155 -0.38 7.74 -4.89
N GLY A 156 0.45 7.99 -5.91
CA GLY A 156 0.58 9.30 -6.54
C GLY A 156 -0.71 9.79 -7.18
N LEU A 157 -1.45 8.90 -7.86
CA LEU A 157 -2.79 9.19 -8.33
C LEU A 157 -3.73 9.55 -7.18
N HIS A 158 -3.83 8.72 -6.15
CA HIS A 158 -4.71 8.99 -5.01
C HIS A 158 -4.42 10.35 -4.37
N TYR A 159 -3.14 10.67 -4.18
CA TYR A 159 -2.66 11.95 -3.64
C TYR A 159 -3.09 13.16 -4.48
N VAL A 160 -2.94 13.12 -5.81
CA VAL A 160 -3.37 14.25 -6.65
C VAL A 160 -4.89 14.34 -6.73
N LEU A 161 -5.58 13.20 -6.86
CA LEU A 161 -7.03 13.18 -7.01
C LEU A 161 -7.75 13.61 -5.73
N GLN A 162 -7.19 13.38 -4.53
CA GLN A 162 -7.76 13.94 -3.29
C GLN A 162 -7.75 15.48 -3.30
N TRP A 163 -6.72 16.12 -3.86
CA TRP A 163 -6.66 17.58 -3.95
C TRP A 163 -7.69 18.14 -4.93
N VAL A 164 -7.95 17.42 -6.03
CA VAL A 164 -9.06 17.74 -6.94
C VAL A 164 -10.40 17.65 -6.21
N LEU A 165 -10.63 16.59 -5.43
CA LEU A 165 -11.82 16.43 -4.61
C LEU A 165 -11.97 17.57 -3.60
N ILE A 166 -10.92 17.91 -2.84
CA ILE A 166 -10.94 18.98 -1.84
C ILE A 166 -11.27 20.32 -2.50
N ALA A 167 -10.58 20.68 -3.60
CA ALA A 167 -10.84 21.92 -4.31
C ALA A 167 -12.29 21.98 -4.84
N ALA A 168 -12.78 20.91 -5.47
CA ALA A 168 -14.15 20.84 -5.97
C ALA A 168 -15.19 20.89 -4.84
N LEU A 169 -14.92 20.24 -3.70
CA LEU A 169 -15.79 20.25 -2.52
C LEU A 169 -15.87 21.65 -1.91
N VAL A 170 -14.73 22.33 -1.75
CA VAL A 170 -14.68 23.72 -1.26
C VAL A 170 -15.47 24.64 -2.19
N LEU A 171 -15.25 24.56 -3.50
CA LEU A 171 -16.00 25.35 -4.49
C LEU A 171 -17.50 25.03 -4.46
N HIS A 172 -17.87 23.77 -4.29
CA HIS A 172 -19.27 23.34 -4.19
C HIS A 172 -19.96 23.92 -2.95
N ILE A 173 -19.33 23.82 -1.78
CA ILE A 173 -19.85 24.38 -0.52
C ILE A 173 -19.90 25.91 -0.61
N ALA A 174 -18.85 26.56 -1.10
CA ALA A 174 -18.80 28.00 -1.29
C ALA A 174 -19.92 28.48 -2.23
N GLY A 175 -20.15 27.76 -3.34
CA GLY A 175 -21.26 28.00 -4.24
C GLY A 175 -22.62 27.89 -3.53
N ALA A 176 -22.86 26.79 -2.82
CA ALA A 176 -24.12 26.59 -2.09
C ALA A 176 -24.36 27.67 -1.02
N VAL A 177 -23.32 28.09 -0.30
CA VAL A 177 -23.38 29.17 0.71
C VAL A 177 -23.61 30.52 0.04
N LYS A 178 -22.90 30.85 -1.05
CA LYS A 178 -23.10 32.07 -1.82
C LYS A 178 -24.53 32.17 -2.34
N HIS A 179 -25.05 31.10 -2.92
CA HIS A 179 -26.43 31.00 -3.38
C HIS A 179 -27.44 31.20 -2.23
N HIS A 180 -27.16 30.63 -1.05
CA HIS A 180 -28.07 30.73 0.08
C HIS A 180 -28.03 32.10 0.79
N VAL A 181 -26.85 32.68 0.97
CA VAL A 181 -26.63 33.86 1.82
C VAL A 181 -26.62 35.16 1.02
N ILE A 182 -25.98 35.16 -0.16
CA ILE A 182 -25.80 36.34 -1.01
C ILE A 182 -26.96 36.44 -2.00
N ASP A 183 -27.12 35.42 -2.86
CA ASP A 183 -28.17 35.42 -3.88
C ASP A 183 -29.56 35.17 -3.27
N ARG A 184 -29.60 34.56 -2.08
CA ARG A 184 -30.81 34.20 -1.34
C ARG A 184 -31.78 33.34 -2.14
N ASP A 185 -31.24 32.46 -2.98
CA ASP A 185 -32.03 31.55 -3.80
C ASP A 185 -32.39 30.25 -3.06
N MET A 186 -33.12 29.38 -3.75
CA MET A 186 -33.57 28.09 -3.20
C MET A 186 -32.60 26.92 -3.48
N THR A 187 -31.40 27.16 -4.02
CA THR A 187 -30.46 26.12 -4.46
C THR A 187 -30.09 25.16 -3.34
N LEU A 188 -29.62 25.67 -2.19
CA LEU A 188 -29.33 24.82 -1.01
C LEU A 188 -30.60 24.18 -0.43
N ARG A 189 -31.70 24.94 -0.37
CA ARG A 189 -32.98 24.48 0.19
C ARG A 189 -33.57 23.31 -0.61
N ARG A 190 -33.26 23.20 -1.90
CA ARG A 190 -33.64 22.04 -2.74
C ARG A 190 -32.97 20.74 -2.32
N MET A 191 -31.87 20.80 -1.57
CA MET A 191 -31.18 19.62 -1.03
C MET A 191 -31.56 19.30 0.42
N LEU A 192 -32.20 20.23 1.15
CA LEU A 192 -32.64 19.99 2.52
C LEU A 192 -33.93 19.16 2.57
N PRO A 193 -34.16 18.38 3.65
CA PRO A 193 -35.46 17.78 3.90
C PRO A 193 -36.52 18.86 4.11
N GLY A 194 -37.68 18.71 3.47
CA GLY A 194 -38.80 19.64 3.59
C GLY A 194 -39.62 19.76 2.30
N SER A 195 -40.80 20.36 2.42
CA SER A 195 -41.71 20.69 1.31
C SER A 195 -41.92 22.20 1.25
N ALA A 196 -40.92 22.93 0.77
CA ALA A 196 -41.11 24.32 0.37
C ALA A 196 -41.58 24.36 -1.09
N GLU A 197 -42.45 25.31 -1.44
CA GLU A 197 -42.71 25.64 -2.85
C GLU A 197 -41.40 26.10 -3.50
N MET A 198 -41.03 25.45 -4.60
CA MET A 198 -39.80 25.76 -5.32
C MET A 198 -40.10 26.57 -6.57
N PRO A 199 -39.26 27.57 -6.90
CA PRO A 199 -39.41 28.32 -8.14
C PRO A 199 -39.19 27.41 -9.35
N GLN A 200 -39.89 27.72 -10.45
CA GLN A 200 -39.67 27.07 -11.74
C GLN A 200 -38.29 27.49 -12.28
N PRO A 201 -37.36 26.54 -12.54
CA PRO A 201 -36.11 26.88 -13.20
C PRO A 201 -36.37 27.42 -14.61
N PRO A 202 -35.54 28.37 -15.11
CA PRO A 202 -35.62 28.81 -16.50
C PRO A 202 -35.35 27.65 -17.48
N ALA A 203 -35.80 27.80 -18.72
CA ALA A 203 -35.55 26.84 -19.79
C ALA A 203 -34.03 26.66 -20.00
N GLN A 204 -33.55 25.42 -19.91
CA GLN A 204 -32.13 25.10 -19.98
C GLN A 204 -31.72 24.75 -21.41
N LYS A 205 -30.50 25.14 -21.80
CA LYS A 205 -29.81 24.59 -22.99
C LYS A 205 -28.62 23.77 -22.51
N HIS A 206 -28.58 22.50 -22.88
CA HIS A 206 -27.47 21.63 -22.52
C HIS A 206 -26.23 21.99 -23.36
N SER A 207 -25.09 22.18 -22.69
CA SER A 207 -23.78 22.40 -23.31
C SER A 207 -22.84 21.29 -22.89
N LEU A 208 -21.98 20.85 -23.81
CA LEU A 208 -20.88 19.91 -23.50
C LEU A 208 -19.68 20.61 -22.88
N LEU A 209 -19.63 21.95 -22.90
CA LEU A 209 -18.49 22.72 -22.41
C LEU A 209 -18.10 22.40 -20.96
N PRO A 210 -19.05 22.31 -19.98
CA PRO A 210 -18.67 21.98 -18.61
C PRO A 210 -18.00 20.61 -18.47
N LEU A 211 -18.44 19.63 -19.26
CA LEU A 211 -17.87 18.29 -19.32
C LEU A 211 -16.46 18.35 -19.93
N LEU A 212 -16.27 19.06 -21.04
CA LEU A 212 -14.95 19.21 -21.67
C LEU A 212 -13.94 19.89 -20.72
N CYS A 213 -14.36 20.94 -20.01
CA CYS A 213 -13.54 21.57 -18.97
C CYS A 213 -13.16 20.57 -17.87
N ALA A 214 -14.12 19.78 -17.39
CA ALA A 214 -13.85 18.75 -16.38
C ALA A 214 -12.89 17.67 -16.90
N LEU A 215 -13.03 17.22 -18.15
CA LEU A 215 -12.14 16.23 -18.77
C LEU A 215 -10.71 16.75 -18.91
N ILE A 216 -10.52 18.03 -19.25
CA ILE A 216 -9.18 18.65 -19.29
C ILE A 216 -8.55 18.65 -17.90
N LEU A 217 -9.31 19.05 -16.88
CA LEU A 217 -8.83 19.06 -15.48
C LEU A 217 -8.51 17.64 -15.00
N TRP A 218 -9.34 16.65 -15.32
CA TRP A 218 -9.07 15.24 -15.04
C TRP A 218 -7.83 14.74 -15.76
N GLY A 219 -7.67 15.06 -17.05
CA GLY A 219 -6.49 14.69 -17.82
C GLY A 219 -5.21 15.22 -17.18
N GLY A 220 -5.20 16.50 -16.82
CA GLY A 220 -4.07 17.12 -16.12
C GLY A 220 -3.79 16.47 -14.76
N ALA A 221 -4.82 16.20 -13.97
CA ALA A 221 -4.67 15.56 -12.66
C ALA A 221 -4.15 14.12 -12.75
N LEU A 222 -4.66 13.33 -13.70
CA LEU A 222 -4.21 11.96 -13.94
C LEU A 222 -2.76 11.92 -14.43
N THR A 223 -2.39 12.80 -15.36
CA THR A 223 -1.00 12.92 -15.81
C THR A 223 -0.08 13.35 -14.66
N GLY A 224 -0.47 14.37 -13.89
CA GLY A 224 0.30 14.84 -12.74
C GLY A 224 0.50 13.76 -11.67
N GLY A 225 -0.58 13.05 -11.31
CA GLY A 225 -0.51 11.96 -10.32
C GLY A 225 0.30 10.78 -10.81
N ALA A 226 0.20 10.41 -12.09
CA ALA A 226 1.01 9.35 -12.67
C ALA A 226 2.50 9.70 -12.70
N MET A 227 2.84 10.96 -13.02
CA MET A 227 4.24 11.42 -12.95
C MET A 227 4.76 11.33 -11.52
N ILE A 228 4.03 11.88 -10.53
CA ILE A 228 4.45 11.83 -9.12
C ILE A 228 4.69 10.39 -8.65
N GLY A 229 3.75 9.47 -8.93
CA GLY A 229 3.87 8.08 -8.49
C GLY A 229 4.91 7.24 -9.25
N VAL A 230 5.32 7.63 -10.46
CA VAL A 230 6.38 6.92 -11.21
C VAL A 230 7.77 7.43 -10.82
N PHE A 231 7.91 8.74 -10.56
CA PHE A 231 9.19 9.33 -10.22
C PHE A 231 9.60 9.13 -8.76
N SER A 232 8.68 8.76 -7.85
CA SER A 232 9.02 8.36 -6.48
C SER A 232 9.85 7.06 -6.46
N HIS A 233 9.52 6.09 -7.33
CA HIS A 233 10.13 4.76 -7.32
C HIS A 233 11.60 4.76 -7.76
N ALA A 234 11.98 5.73 -8.59
CA ALA A 234 13.30 5.77 -9.22
C ALA A 234 14.40 6.28 -8.30
N THR A 235 14.06 6.85 -7.13
CA THR A 235 15.01 7.57 -6.27
C THR A 235 15.65 6.73 -5.17
N ASP A 236 15.08 5.56 -4.81
CA ASP A 236 15.45 4.81 -3.60
C ASP A 236 16.08 3.42 -3.84
N GLN A 237 16.56 3.13 -5.06
CA GLN A 237 17.38 1.94 -5.28
C GLN A 237 18.73 2.09 -4.56
N SER A 238 18.82 1.51 -3.37
CA SER A 238 20.08 1.38 -2.64
C SER A 238 21.10 0.64 -3.50
N GLU A 239 22.34 1.14 -3.56
CA GLU A 239 23.42 0.42 -4.25
C GLU A 239 23.59 -0.96 -3.62
N VAL A 240 23.41 -2.01 -4.42
CA VAL A 240 23.63 -3.38 -3.98
C VAL A 240 25.14 -3.59 -3.83
N ALA A 241 25.56 -4.05 -2.65
CA ALA A 241 26.97 -4.32 -2.39
C ALA A 241 27.50 -5.41 -3.34
N GLU A 242 28.59 -5.10 -4.04
CA GLU A 242 29.30 -6.09 -4.84
C GLU A 242 29.97 -7.09 -3.89
N LEU A 243 29.60 -8.37 -4.02
CA LEU A 243 30.13 -9.44 -3.18
C LEU A 243 31.40 -10.03 -3.79
N GLU A 244 32.42 -10.23 -2.97
CA GLU A 244 33.64 -10.92 -3.39
C GLU A 244 33.35 -12.40 -3.67
N ALA A 245 33.92 -12.95 -4.75
CA ALA A 245 33.86 -14.38 -5.01
C ALA A 245 34.57 -15.15 -3.89
N VAL A 246 33.88 -16.13 -3.31
CA VAL A 246 34.40 -16.94 -2.22
C VAL A 246 34.92 -18.26 -2.78
N GLN A 247 36.10 -18.71 -2.30
CA GLN A 247 36.59 -20.05 -2.61
C GLN A 247 35.65 -21.10 -1.99
N SER A 248 35.21 -22.05 -2.81
CA SER A 248 34.28 -23.10 -2.38
C SER A 248 34.65 -24.44 -3.00
N ASP A 249 34.59 -25.51 -2.20
CA ASP A 249 34.70 -26.89 -2.70
C ASP A 249 33.39 -27.32 -3.37
N TRP A 250 32.29 -26.62 -3.08
CA TRP A 250 30.98 -26.81 -3.69
C TRP A 250 30.44 -25.48 -4.21
N GLN A 251 30.49 -25.29 -5.52
CA GLN A 251 30.04 -24.07 -6.16
C GLN A 251 28.51 -24.07 -6.27
N VAL A 252 27.85 -23.14 -5.61
CA VAL A 252 26.41 -22.92 -5.79
C VAL A 252 26.14 -22.48 -7.23
N THR A 253 25.26 -23.19 -7.93
CA THR A 253 24.84 -22.88 -9.30
C THR A 253 23.46 -22.24 -9.35
N GLU A 254 22.57 -22.62 -8.44
CA GLU A 254 21.23 -22.07 -8.29
C GLU A 254 20.88 -22.04 -6.80
N GLY A 255 20.15 -21.02 -6.35
CA GLY A 255 19.61 -21.04 -5.00
C GLY A 255 18.64 -19.91 -4.71
N THR A 256 17.93 -20.06 -3.61
CA THR A 256 16.95 -19.11 -3.08
C THR A 256 17.17 -18.98 -1.59
N LEU A 257 17.31 -17.73 -1.13
CA LEU A 257 17.28 -17.36 0.28
C LEU A 257 16.02 -16.52 0.50
N ALA A 258 14.93 -17.19 0.89
CA ALA A 258 13.62 -16.57 1.08
C ALA A 258 13.35 -16.29 2.55
N ILE A 259 12.65 -15.19 2.81
CA ILE A 259 12.15 -14.83 4.14
C ILE A 259 10.64 -14.61 4.10
N THR A 260 9.95 -14.92 5.19
CA THR A 260 8.54 -14.57 5.41
C THR A 260 8.33 -14.01 6.81
N VAL A 261 7.67 -12.87 6.91
CA VAL A 261 7.28 -12.24 8.18
C VAL A 261 5.79 -11.94 8.18
N GLN A 262 5.15 -12.02 9.35
CA GLN A 262 3.74 -11.64 9.51
C GLN A 262 3.64 -10.14 9.76
N GLN A 263 2.79 -9.42 9.02
CA GLN A 263 2.52 -7.99 9.26
C GLN A 263 1.02 -7.72 9.19
N PHE A 264 0.45 -7.16 10.26
CA PHE A 264 -0.99 -7.01 10.46
C PHE A 264 -1.79 -8.30 10.16
N GLY A 265 -1.22 -9.46 10.53
CA GLY A 265 -1.80 -10.79 10.31
C GLY A 265 -1.67 -11.37 8.91
N ASN A 266 -1.01 -10.68 7.97
CA ASN A 266 -0.78 -11.15 6.61
C ASN A 266 0.70 -11.55 6.39
N PRO A 267 0.98 -12.63 5.65
CA PRO A 267 2.35 -12.97 5.30
C PRO A 267 2.92 -11.99 4.29
N VAL A 268 4.14 -11.54 4.55
CA VAL A 268 4.97 -10.75 3.66
C VAL A 268 6.22 -11.56 3.36
N SER A 269 6.36 -12.00 2.11
CA SER A 269 7.45 -12.87 1.68
C SER A 269 8.35 -12.18 0.67
N GLY A 270 9.62 -12.53 0.71
CA GLY A 270 10.65 -11.95 -0.14
C GLY A 270 11.88 -12.84 -0.23
N ALA A 271 12.88 -12.43 -1.01
CA ALA A 271 14.13 -13.16 -1.13
C ALA A 271 15.30 -12.22 -1.42
N PHE A 272 16.50 -12.67 -1.05
CA PHE A 272 17.77 -12.03 -1.41
C PHE A 272 18.27 -12.63 -2.72
N ALA A 273 18.50 -11.78 -3.72
CA ALA A 273 19.01 -12.22 -5.02
C ALA A 273 20.52 -12.48 -5.01
N ASP A 274 21.27 -11.71 -4.24
CA ASP A 274 22.74 -11.70 -4.28
C ASP A 274 23.33 -12.16 -2.95
N TRP A 275 24.00 -13.31 -3.00
CA TRP A 275 24.74 -13.89 -1.89
C TRP A 275 25.81 -14.84 -2.40
N THR A 276 26.84 -15.06 -1.60
CA THR A 276 27.93 -15.99 -1.89
C THR A 276 28.07 -16.98 -0.75
N ALA A 277 28.44 -18.22 -1.07
CA ALA A 277 28.70 -19.25 -0.07
C ALA A 277 30.03 -19.97 -0.37
N GLY A 278 30.96 -19.91 0.57
CA GLY A 278 32.11 -20.79 0.63
C GLY A 278 31.74 -22.05 1.41
N ILE A 279 31.74 -23.20 0.75
CA ILE A 279 31.30 -24.48 1.31
C ILE A 279 32.47 -25.45 1.26
N THR A 280 32.82 -26.01 2.42
CA THR A 280 33.64 -27.21 2.53
C THR A 280 32.75 -28.33 3.02
N PHE A 281 32.76 -29.47 2.31
CA PHE A 281 31.88 -30.57 2.68
C PHE A 281 32.46 -31.92 2.27
N ASP A 282 32.61 -32.78 3.28
CA ASP A 282 33.00 -34.17 3.17
C ASP A 282 31.85 -35.04 3.68
N GLU A 283 31.33 -35.95 2.85
CA GLU A 283 30.21 -36.81 3.22
C GLU A 283 30.67 -37.88 4.25
N PRO A 284 30.31 -37.75 5.54
CA PRO A 284 30.74 -38.72 6.53
C PRO A 284 29.81 -39.93 6.56
N SER A 285 30.35 -41.12 6.77
CA SER A 285 29.58 -42.37 6.83
C SER A 285 28.79 -42.55 8.14
N THR A 286 29.12 -41.79 9.18
CA THR A 286 28.47 -41.79 10.50
C THR A 286 28.16 -40.36 10.95
N PRO A 287 27.21 -40.15 11.88
CA PRO A 287 26.99 -38.84 12.49
C PRO A 287 28.29 -38.24 13.06
N GLY A 288 28.46 -36.93 12.89
CA GLY A 288 29.71 -36.22 13.23
C GLY A 288 30.02 -35.06 12.29
N PRO A 289 31.21 -34.42 12.44
CA PRO A 289 31.62 -33.29 11.61
C PRO A 289 31.61 -33.65 10.12
N ALA A 290 31.06 -32.75 9.30
CA ALA A 290 30.89 -32.94 7.86
C ALA A 290 31.47 -31.79 7.01
N GLY A 291 31.88 -30.67 7.62
CA GLY A 291 32.49 -29.54 6.92
C GLY A 291 32.09 -28.20 7.53
N SER A 292 32.19 -27.12 6.76
CA SER A 292 31.84 -25.76 7.18
C SER A 292 31.27 -24.93 6.03
N VAL A 293 30.58 -23.86 6.38
CA VAL A 293 30.01 -22.90 5.44
C VAL A 293 30.25 -21.47 5.90
N ASP A 294 30.62 -20.59 4.97
CA ASP A 294 30.72 -19.14 5.15
C ASP A 294 29.87 -18.44 4.09
N VAL A 295 28.79 -17.79 4.51
CA VAL A 295 27.82 -17.12 3.64
C VAL A 295 27.90 -15.62 3.86
N THR A 296 27.94 -14.86 2.77
CA THR A 296 27.75 -13.40 2.77
C THR A 296 26.56 -13.06 1.89
N ILE A 297 25.63 -12.25 2.41
CA ILE A 297 24.38 -11.86 1.75
C ILE A 297 24.43 -10.35 1.53
N ALA A 298 24.21 -9.88 0.30
CA ALA A 298 24.04 -8.47 0.03
C ALA A 298 22.63 -8.05 0.44
N ILE A 299 22.51 -7.22 1.48
CA ILE A 299 21.22 -6.81 2.04
C ILE A 299 20.38 -6.05 1.02
N GLY A 300 21.03 -5.18 0.23
CA GLY A 300 20.35 -4.40 -0.82
C GLY A 300 19.74 -5.24 -1.95
N SER A 301 20.04 -6.54 -2.02
CA SER A 301 19.43 -7.46 -2.99
C SER A 301 18.07 -8.02 -2.54
N LEU A 302 17.59 -7.65 -1.35
CA LEU A 302 16.28 -8.07 -0.85
C LEU A 302 15.17 -7.48 -1.71
N THR A 303 14.26 -8.34 -2.17
CA THR A 303 12.93 -7.92 -2.63
C THR A 303 11.88 -8.45 -1.67
N LEU A 304 11.13 -7.56 -1.01
CA LEU A 304 10.09 -7.88 -0.02
C LEU A 304 8.72 -7.25 -0.39
N GLY A 305 8.46 -7.16 -1.69
CA GLY A 305 7.28 -6.46 -2.23
C GLY A 305 7.36 -4.96 -2.00
N SER A 306 6.24 -4.33 -1.67
CA SER A 306 6.15 -2.88 -1.50
C SER A 306 6.71 -2.35 -0.17
N VAL A 307 7.14 -3.23 0.74
CA VAL A 307 7.80 -2.83 2.00
C VAL A 307 9.32 -2.97 1.92
N THR A 308 9.87 -3.20 0.73
CA THR A 308 11.32 -3.37 0.51
C THR A 308 12.10 -2.18 1.03
N ASP A 309 11.74 -0.96 0.63
CA ASP A 309 12.48 0.25 1.01
C ASP A 309 12.40 0.51 2.52
N GLN A 310 11.23 0.27 3.10
CA GLN A 310 11.06 0.33 4.56
C GLN A 310 11.99 -0.67 5.27
N ALA A 311 12.10 -1.90 4.76
CA ALA A 311 12.99 -2.91 5.32
C ALA A 311 14.48 -2.53 5.18
N MET A 312 14.86 -1.75 4.16
CA MET A 312 16.23 -1.25 4.00
C MET A 312 16.58 -0.11 4.98
N GLY A 313 15.57 0.60 5.48
CA GLY A 313 15.73 1.76 6.36
C GLY A 313 16.43 1.48 7.70
N ALA A 314 16.81 2.56 8.38
CA ALA A 314 17.66 2.54 9.59
C ALA A 314 17.08 1.72 10.77
N ASP A 315 15.75 1.66 10.88
CA ASP A 315 15.08 0.88 11.92
C ASP A 315 15.11 -0.63 11.68
N PHE A 316 15.35 -1.06 10.44
CA PHE A 316 15.29 -2.46 10.03
C PHE A 316 16.67 -2.99 9.68
N PHE A 317 16.96 -3.30 8.42
CA PHE A 317 18.29 -3.79 8.04
C PHE A 317 19.35 -2.71 8.09
N ASN A 318 18.97 -1.42 7.96
CA ASN A 318 19.90 -0.29 7.86
C ASN A 318 20.98 -0.56 6.81
N ALA A 319 20.55 -0.85 5.58
CA ALA A 319 21.38 -1.37 4.50
C ALA A 319 22.52 -0.40 4.11
N GLU A 320 22.32 0.90 4.28
CA GLU A 320 23.36 1.92 4.05
C GLU A 320 24.53 1.77 5.02
N THR A 321 24.27 1.46 6.30
CA THR A 321 25.32 1.26 7.31
C THR A 321 25.85 -0.17 7.32
N PHE A 322 24.96 -1.14 7.05
CA PHE A 322 25.24 -2.57 7.12
C PHE A 322 24.86 -3.24 5.79
N PRO A 323 25.70 -3.10 4.75
CA PRO A 323 25.38 -3.55 3.40
C PRO A 323 25.31 -5.08 3.25
N THR A 324 25.86 -5.82 4.22
CA THR A 324 25.95 -7.28 4.18
C THR A 324 25.54 -7.93 5.50
N ALA A 325 24.91 -9.10 5.42
CA ALA A 325 24.80 -10.04 6.53
C ALA A 325 25.72 -11.25 6.30
N THR A 326 26.17 -11.90 7.37
CA THR A 326 27.09 -13.04 7.27
C THR A 326 26.68 -14.20 8.17
N PHE A 327 26.81 -15.43 7.69
CA PHE A 327 26.63 -16.64 8.49
C PHE A 327 27.87 -17.53 8.37
N LYS A 328 28.44 -17.92 9.51
CA LYS A 328 29.59 -18.85 9.55
C LYS A 328 29.21 -20.06 10.36
N GLY A 329 29.09 -21.22 9.73
CA GLY A 329 28.54 -22.42 10.35
C GLY A 329 29.46 -23.63 10.21
N GLU A 330 29.52 -24.45 11.26
CA GLU A 330 30.08 -25.80 11.22
C GLU A 330 28.97 -26.78 10.85
N ILE A 331 29.22 -27.64 9.86
CA ILE A 331 28.27 -28.63 9.36
C ILE A 331 28.50 -29.96 10.10
N THR A 332 27.44 -30.50 10.69
CA THR A 332 27.44 -31.79 11.38
C THR A 332 26.37 -32.69 10.80
N LYS A 333 26.74 -33.94 10.44
CA LYS A 333 25.78 -34.98 10.06
C LYS A 333 25.04 -35.48 11.30
N THR A 334 23.73 -35.53 11.21
CA THR A 334 22.83 -36.10 12.22
C THR A 334 22.29 -37.44 11.75
N ASP A 335 21.45 -38.09 12.57
CA ASP A 335 20.81 -39.36 12.19
C ASP A 335 19.85 -39.21 11.00
N THR A 336 19.29 -38.02 10.78
CA THR A 336 18.21 -37.76 9.81
C THR A 336 18.55 -36.70 8.76
N GLY A 337 19.72 -36.09 8.81
CA GLY A 337 20.11 -35.00 7.92
C GLY A 337 21.42 -34.34 8.37
N TYR A 338 21.45 -33.01 8.34
CA TYR A 338 22.60 -32.21 8.73
C TYR A 338 22.16 -30.96 9.48
N ASP A 339 23.02 -30.48 10.36
CA ASP A 339 22.88 -29.19 11.04
C ASP A 339 24.08 -28.31 10.67
N ALA A 340 23.82 -27.07 10.26
CA ALA A 340 24.84 -26.02 10.19
C ALA A 340 24.69 -25.10 11.40
N THR A 341 25.66 -25.09 12.31
CA THR A 341 25.59 -24.33 13.56
C THR A 341 26.70 -23.29 13.63
N GLY A 342 26.33 -22.04 13.93
CA GLY A 342 27.29 -20.97 14.15
C GLY A 342 26.65 -19.57 14.15
N PRO A 343 27.46 -18.50 14.26
CA PRO A 343 26.94 -17.15 14.32
C PRO A 343 26.34 -16.69 12.98
N LEU A 344 25.09 -16.23 13.03
CA LEU A 344 24.50 -15.34 12.04
C LEU A 344 24.69 -13.90 12.52
N THR A 345 25.20 -13.04 11.66
CA THR A 345 25.39 -11.60 11.93
C THR A 345 24.53 -10.79 11.00
N ILE A 346 23.62 -10.01 11.57
CA ILE A 346 22.77 -9.04 10.87
C ILE A 346 22.95 -7.72 11.61
N ARG A 347 23.22 -6.64 10.87
CA ARG A 347 23.68 -5.36 11.43
C ARG A 347 24.94 -5.55 12.28
N ASP A 348 24.91 -5.09 13.53
CA ASP A 348 25.93 -5.20 14.55
C ASP A 348 25.66 -6.33 15.56
N GLN A 349 24.62 -7.14 15.34
CA GLN A 349 24.22 -8.23 16.24
C GLN A 349 24.67 -9.57 15.66
N SER A 350 25.32 -10.40 16.50
CA SER A 350 25.79 -11.73 16.14
C SER A 350 25.17 -12.77 17.07
N VAL A 351 24.34 -13.65 16.52
CA VAL A 351 23.52 -14.60 17.27
C VAL A 351 23.84 -16.03 16.80
N PRO A 352 24.16 -16.97 17.70
CA PRO A 352 24.36 -18.36 17.32
C PRO A 352 23.03 -18.98 16.92
N ILE A 353 22.98 -19.56 15.72
CA ILE A 353 21.81 -20.27 15.20
C ILE A 353 22.21 -21.69 14.79
N THR A 354 21.19 -22.55 14.68
CA THR A 354 21.32 -23.87 14.06
C THR A 354 20.32 -23.97 12.91
N LEU A 355 20.85 -24.19 11.70
CA LEU A 355 20.08 -24.44 10.50
C LEU A 355 20.03 -25.96 10.25
N PRO A 356 18.90 -26.63 10.52
CA PRO A 356 18.70 -28.00 10.07
C PRO A 356 18.43 -28.02 8.57
N PHE A 357 19.04 -28.97 7.87
CA PHE A 357 18.83 -29.14 6.44
C PHE A 357 18.92 -30.61 5.99
N THR A 358 18.26 -30.88 4.87
CA THR A 358 18.39 -32.13 4.12
C THR A 358 19.29 -31.92 2.92
N LEU A 359 20.07 -32.94 2.57
CA LEU A 359 20.99 -32.92 1.45
C LEU A 359 20.81 -34.18 0.62
N ASP A 360 20.56 -34.03 -0.68
CA ASP A 360 20.57 -35.10 -1.66
C ASP A 360 21.83 -34.99 -2.52
N LEU A 361 22.66 -36.04 -2.54
CA LEU A 361 23.92 -36.08 -3.26
C LEU A 361 23.81 -37.07 -4.43
N GLN A 362 24.00 -36.55 -5.64
CA GLN A 362 23.98 -37.32 -6.87
C GLN A 362 25.29 -37.11 -7.63
N GLY A 363 26.30 -37.90 -7.26
CA GLY A 363 27.66 -37.76 -7.81
C GLY A 363 28.29 -36.43 -7.40
N ASP A 364 28.50 -35.55 -8.37
CA ASP A 364 29.10 -34.22 -8.16
C ASP A 364 28.06 -33.10 -8.00
N THR A 365 26.77 -33.45 -7.93
CA THR A 365 25.68 -32.49 -7.70
C THR A 365 25.07 -32.69 -6.32
N ALA A 366 24.88 -31.60 -5.59
CA ALA A 366 24.25 -31.55 -4.28
C ALA A 366 23.01 -30.67 -4.32
N SER A 367 21.88 -31.17 -3.80
CA SER A 367 20.64 -30.41 -3.63
C SER A 367 20.33 -30.29 -2.14
N MET A 368 20.26 -29.06 -1.64
CA MET A 368 20.04 -28.76 -0.23
C MET A 368 18.70 -28.06 -0.01
N THR A 369 18.01 -28.41 1.06
CA THR A 369 16.84 -27.69 1.55
C THR A 369 16.92 -27.54 3.06
N GLY A 370 16.84 -26.29 3.53
CA GLY A 370 16.90 -25.93 4.94
C GLY A 370 15.80 -24.96 5.32
N LYS A 371 15.34 -25.04 6.56
CA LYS A 371 14.34 -24.13 7.12
C LYS A 371 14.70 -23.80 8.56
N LEU A 372 14.56 -22.53 8.93
CA LEU A 372 14.59 -22.13 10.32
C LEU A 372 13.65 -20.95 10.55
N GLN A 373 13.34 -20.67 11.81
CA GLN A 373 12.66 -19.44 12.21
C GLN A 373 13.60 -18.62 13.07
N LEU A 374 13.78 -17.35 12.71
CA LEU A 374 14.58 -16.37 13.44
C LEU A 374 13.66 -15.43 14.21
N ASN A 375 14.14 -14.90 15.34
CA ASN A 375 13.51 -13.76 16.00
C ASN A 375 14.23 -12.47 15.57
N ARG A 376 13.54 -11.60 14.84
CA ARG A 376 14.14 -10.34 14.33
C ARG A 376 14.64 -9.41 15.44
N LEU A 377 14.05 -9.49 16.64
CA LEU A 377 14.43 -8.64 17.77
C LEU A 377 15.80 -9.02 18.35
N ASP A 378 16.24 -10.27 18.18
CA ASP A 378 17.58 -10.70 18.57
C ASP A 378 18.67 -9.99 17.75
N PHE A 379 18.30 -9.46 16.58
CA PHE A 379 19.15 -8.70 15.68
C PHE A 379 18.88 -7.19 15.69
N ALA A 380 18.09 -6.70 16.66
CA ALA A 380 17.64 -5.31 16.74
C ALA A 380 16.92 -4.79 15.48
N VAL A 381 16.34 -5.68 14.67
CA VAL A 381 15.60 -5.33 13.45
C VAL A 381 14.15 -4.99 13.81
N GLY A 382 13.76 -3.73 13.61
CA GLY A 382 12.43 -3.22 13.92
C GLY A 382 12.14 -3.15 15.42
N ALA A 383 13.16 -2.83 16.25
CA ALA A 383 13.03 -2.81 17.71
C ALA A 383 11.95 -1.82 18.23
N HIS A 384 11.66 -0.78 17.46
CA HIS A 384 10.57 0.19 17.71
C HIS A 384 9.16 -0.35 17.37
N MET A 385 9.06 -1.60 16.90
CA MET A 385 7.80 -2.32 16.70
C MET A 385 7.77 -3.63 17.50
N PRO A 386 7.74 -3.60 18.84
CA PRO A 386 7.66 -4.77 19.71
C PRO A 386 6.23 -5.33 19.86
N ASP A 387 5.27 -4.95 19.01
CA ASP A 387 3.93 -5.55 18.97
C ASP A 387 3.83 -6.59 17.85
N GLU A 388 3.68 -7.86 18.22
CA GLU A 388 3.58 -9.00 17.30
C GLU A 388 2.34 -8.93 16.40
N GLY A 389 1.28 -8.23 16.83
CA GLY A 389 0.07 -8.02 16.04
C GLY A 389 0.30 -7.08 14.85
N SER A 390 1.22 -6.13 15.00
CA SER A 390 1.60 -5.17 13.96
C SER A 390 2.68 -5.75 13.05
N LEU A 391 3.77 -6.26 13.63
CA LEU A 391 4.86 -6.93 12.92
C LEU A 391 5.37 -8.11 13.74
N GLY A 392 5.22 -9.32 13.22
CA GLY A 392 5.62 -10.57 13.84
C GLY A 392 7.10 -10.58 14.23
N PHE A 393 7.42 -11.20 15.37
CA PHE A 393 8.81 -11.35 15.80
C PHE A 393 9.52 -12.46 15.02
N GLY A 394 8.79 -13.55 14.78
CA GLY A 394 9.26 -14.67 13.97
C GLY A 394 9.38 -14.30 12.51
N VAL A 395 10.54 -14.60 11.93
CA VAL A 395 10.82 -14.54 10.49
C VAL A 395 11.18 -15.95 10.06
N ASP A 396 10.35 -16.53 9.21
CA ASP A 396 10.62 -17.82 8.61
C ASP A 396 11.68 -17.64 7.51
N VAL A 397 12.70 -18.48 7.51
CA VAL A 397 13.79 -18.49 6.54
C VAL A 397 13.76 -19.83 5.82
N ASP A 398 13.55 -19.78 4.51
CA ASP A 398 13.54 -20.93 3.62
C ASP A 398 14.75 -20.86 2.68
N ILE A 399 15.57 -21.91 2.69
CA ILE A 399 16.78 -22.00 1.87
C ILE A 399 16.67 -23.23 0.98
N THR A 400 16.85 -23.03 -0.32
CA THR A 400 17.02 -24.11 -1.28
C THR A 400 18.19 -23.78 -2.18
N LEU A 401 19.11 -24.73 -2.40
CA LEU A 401 20.20 -24.52 -3.35
C LEU A 401 20.63 -25.82 -4.03
N THR A 402 21.21 -25.65 -5.21
CA THR A 402 21.93 -26.69 -5.94
C THR A 402 23.39 -26.24 -6.06
N ALA A 403 24.32 -27.14 -5.75
CA ALA A 403 25.75 -26.91 -5.88
C ALA A 403 26.43 -28.04 -6.63
N THR A 404 27.52 -27.72 -7.33
CA THR A 404 28.38 -28.72 -7.97
C THR A 404 29.75 -28.74 -7.32
N ARG A 405 30.34 -29.93 -7.17
CA ARG A 405 31.69 -30.08 -6.63
C ARG A 405 32.69 -29.31 -7.51
N GLY A 406 33.52 -28.48 -6.89
CA GLY A 406 34.61 -27.76 -7.56
C GLY A 406 35.62 -28.74 -8.16
N GLN A 407 36.11 -28.42 -9.36
CA GLN A 407 37.15 -29.22 -10.03
C GLN A 407 38.55 -28.90 -9.52
#